data_AF-A0ABD5V0D0-F1
#
_entry.id   AF-A0ABD5V0D0-F1
#
_cell.length_a   1.000
_cell.length_b   1.000
_cell.length_c   1.000
_cell.angle_alpha   90.00
_cell.angle_beta   90.00
_cell.angle_gamma   90.00
#
_symmetry.space_group_name_H-M   'P 1'
#
loop_
_entity.id
_entity.type
_entity.pdbx_description
1 polymer ?
#
loop_
_entity_poly.entity_id
_entity_poly.type
_entity_poly.pdbx_seq_one_letter_code
_entity_poly.pdbx_strand_id
1 'polypeptide(L)'
;AGGGAPKGNTNAEIHGGFSDWRKAYERFDGETKAYVEHLRECMRETAKEHAPDVPEDRRERLIKENATLSVLWHRAAGDAFGTPENPVDGARGIVIEEEREHNGETYTVYKENPAWRAERAISRRERSIGRELRLYPAFQDGTDQ
;
A
#
# COMPACT_ATOMS: atom_id res chain seq x y z
N ALA A 1 12.16 14.76 29.46
CA ALA A 1 12.36 15.42 28.15
C ALA A 1 12.37 14.33 27.09
N GLY A 2 11.33 14.28 26.25
CA GLY A 2 11.22 13.28 25.19
C GLY A 2 12.23 13.58 24.08
N GLY A 3 13.08 12.61 23.77
CA GLY A 3 14.08 12.74 22.70
C GLY A 3 13.39 12.99 21.36
N GLY A 4 13.56 14.20 20.83
CA GLY A 4 13.12 14.54 19.49
C GLY A 4 13.86 13.68 18.45
N ALA A 5 13.17 13.36 17.36
CA ALA A 5 13.76 12.62 16.25
C ALA A 5 15.07 13.29 15.77
N PRO A 6 16.12 12.50 15.45
CA PRO A 6 17.37 13.05 14.92
C PRO A 6 17.14 13.95 13.71
N LYS A 7 17.93 15.03 13.59
CA LYS A 7 17.95 15.89 12.38
C LYS A 7 18.24 15.01 11.16
N GLY A 8 17.36 15.03 10.16
CA GLY A 8 17.45 14.15 8.97
C GLY A 8 16.65 12.85 9.06
N ASN A 9 15.79 12.68 10.07
CA ASN A 9 14.87 11.56 10.15
C ASN A 9 13.67 11.74 9.19
N THR A 10 13.85 11.37 7.92
CA THR A 10 12.77 11.24 6.92
C THR A 10 11.95 9.96 7.11
N ASN A 11 12.17 9.16 8.16
CA ASN A 11 11.40 7.93 8.36
C ASN A 11 9.90 8.20 8.51
N ALA A 12 9.50 9.34 9.08
CA ALA A 12 8.09 9.68 9.17
C ALA A 12 7.48 9.95 7.79
N GLU A 13 8.21 10.60 6.88
CA GLU A 13 7.76 10.90 5.52
C GLU A 13 7.77 9.65 4.63
N ILE A 14 8.79 8.80 4.76
CA ILE A 14 9.02 7.68 3.84
C ILE A 14 8.45 6.34 4.38
N HIS A 15 8.56 6.08 5.69
CA HIS A 15 7.97 4.88 6.32
C HIS A 15 6.57 5.13 6.89
N GLY A 16 6.23 6.36 7.30
CA GLY A 16 4.94 6.69 7.90
C GLY A 16 3.76 6.72 6.92
N GLY A 17 4.02 6.94 5.63
CA GLY A 17 3.00 7.02 4.59
C GLY A 17 2.26 5.70 4.34
N PHE A 18 2.93 4.56 4.52
CA PHE A 18 2.41 3.23 4.17
C PHE A 18 2.25 2.28 5.37
N SER A 19 2.79 2.63 6.55
CA SER A 19 2.89 1.71 7.70
C SER A 19 1.62 1.58 8.53
N ASP A 20 0.67 2.53 8.44
CA ASP A 20 -0.60 2.48 9.17
C ASP A 20 -1.79 2.62 8.21
N TRP A 21 -1.98 1.61 7.35
CA TRP A 21 -3.07 1.56 6.37
C TRP A 21 -4.46 1.69 7.02
N ARG A 22 -4.59 1.28 8.29
CA ARG A 22 -5.83 1.45 9.07
C ARG A 22 -6.22 2.91 9.27
N LYS A 23 -5.24 3.82 9.26
CA LYS A 23 -5.46 5.27 9.34
C LYS A 23 -5.32 5.95 7.98
N ALA A 24 -4.86 5.25 6.94
CA ALA A 24 -4.64 5.84 5.62
C ALA A 24 -5.94 6.36 5.00
N TYR A 25 -7.02 5.58 5.08
CA TYR A 25 -8.34 5.98 4.58
C TYR A 25 -8.77 7.34 5.15
N GLU A 26 -8.61 7.57 6.45
CA GLU A 26 -9.04 8.82 7.09
C GLU A 26 -8.28 10.04 6.57
N ARG A 27 -7.03 9.84 6.12
CA ARG A 27 -6.14 10.88 5.58
C ARG A 27 -6.35 11.15 4.08
N PHE A 28 -7.12 10.31 3.38
CA PHE A 28 -7.41 10.50 1.97
C PHE A 28 -8.28 11.75 1.76
N ASP A 29 -8.04 12.45 0.65
CA ASP A 29 -8.92 13.51 0.17
C ASP A 29 -10.28 12.94 -0.26
N GLY A 30 -11.24 13.83 -0.54
CA GLY A 30 -12.61 13.44 -0.87
C GLY A 30 -12.71 12.61 -2.14
N GLU A 31 -11.90 12.92 -3.17
CA GLU A 31 -11.89 12.20 -4.44
C GLU A 31 -11.33 10.79 -4.29
N THR A 32 -10.22 10.64 -3.58
CA THR A 32 -9.62 9.35 -3.25
C THR A 32 -10.58 8.53 -2.40
N LYS A 33 -11.27 9.13 -1.42
CA LYS A 33 -12.30 8.44 -0.63
C LYS A 33 -13.46 7.95 -1.51
N ALA A 34 -13.95 8.78 -2.43
CA ALA A 34 -14.99 8.38 -3.36
C ALA A 34 -14.57 7.21 -4.26
N TYR A 35 -13.32 7.21 -4.73
CA TYR A 35 -12.77 6.08 -5.48
C TYR A 35 -12.67 4.81 -4.62
N VAL A 36 -12.26 4.91 -3.36
CA VAL A 36 -12.28 3.78 -2.42
C VAL A 36 -13.70 3.25 -2.24
N GLU A 37 -14.70 4.11 -2.07
CA GLU A 37 -16.10 3.67 -1.96
C GLU A 37 -16.59 2.95 -3.22
N HIS A 38 -16.21 3.43 -4.41
CA HIS A 38 -16.51 2.73 -5.66
C HIS A 38 -15.92 1.30 -5.68
N LEU A 39 -14.65 1.14 -5.30
CA LEU A 39 -14.02 -0.18 -5.18
C LEU A 39 -14.73 -1.07 -4.15
N ARG A 40 -15.17 -0.50 -3.02
CA ARG A 40 -15.88 -1.25 -1.98
C ARG A 40 -17.19 -1.84 -2.50
N GLU A 41 -17.96 -1.08 -3.28
CA GLU A 41 -19.21 -1.59 -3.86
C GLU A 41 -18.97 -2.78 -4.80
N CYS A 42 -17.96 -2.70 -5.67
CA CYS A 42 -17.59 -3.81 -6.55
C CYS A 42 -17.22 -5.06 -5.75
N MET A 43 -16.36 -4.90 -4.73
CA MET A 43 -15.92 -6.02 -3.90
C MET A 43 -17.05 -6.60 -3.05
N ARG A 44 -18.03 -5.78 -2.63
CA ARG A 44 -19.17 -6.21 -1.82
C ARG A 44 -20.05 -7.20 -2.58
N GLU A 45 -20.37 -6.90 -3.83
CA GLU A 45 -21.19 -7.80 -4.65
C GLU A 45 -20.48 -9.14 -4.90
N THR A 46 -19.19 -9.11 -5.25
CA THR A 46 -18.38 -10.33 -5.41
C THR A 46 -18.28 -11.13 -4.12
N ALA A 47 -18.03 -10.48 -2.97
CA ALA A 47 -17.89 -11.18 -1.70
C ALA A 47 -19.22 -11.76 -1.18
N LYS A 48 -20.37 -11.14 -1.48
CA LYS A 48 -21.69 -11.69 -1.17
C LYS A 48 -21.95 -12.99 -1.93
N GLU A 49 -21.59 -13.02 -3.22
CA GLU A 49 -21.78 -14.19 -4.07
C GLU A 49 -20.81 -15.32 -3.71
N HIS A 50 -19.52 -15.01 -3.59
CA HIS A 50 -18.49 -16.05 -3.50
C HIS A 50 -18.04 -16.35 -2.07
N ALA A 51 -18.19 -15.44 -1.10
CA ALA A 51 -17.82 -15.65 0.29
C ALA A 51 -19.01 -15.48 1.26
N PRO A 52 -20.14 -16.18 1.05
CA PRO A 52 -21.32 -16.07 1.91
C PRO A 52 -21.04 -16.55 3.35
N ASP A 53 -20.06 -17.43 3.52
CA ASP A 53 -19.60 -18.02 4.79
C ASP A 53 -18.80 -17.05 5.68
N VAL A 54 -18.28 -15.95 5.13
CA VAL A 54 -17.62 -14.90 5.92
C VAL A 54 -18.69 -13.98 6.53
N PRO A 55 -18.71 -13.74 7.86
CA PRO A 55 -19.70 -12.85 8.47
C PRO A 55 -19.72 -11.46 7.83
N GLU A 56 -20.89 -10.86 7.66
CA GLU A 56 -21.07 -9.58 6.95
C GLU A 56 -20.20 -8.45 7.51
N ASP A 57 -20.18 -8.26 8.83
CA ASP A 57 -19.32 -7.27 9.48
C ASP A 57 -17.83 -7.48 9.17
N ARG A 58 -17.42 -8.74 9.01
CA ARG A 58 -16.05 -9.09 8.65
C ARG A 58 -15.79 -8.81 7.17
N ARG A 59 -16.73 -9.14 6.28
CA ARG A 59 -16.65 -8.77 4.86
C ARG A 59 -16.48 -7.27 4.71
N GLU A 60 -17.33 -6.46 5.34
CA GLU A 60 -17.27 -4.99 5.22
C GLU A 60 -15.94 -4.40 5.70
N ARG A 61 -15.41 -4.89 6.83
CA ARG A 61 -14.09 -4.44 7.33
C ARG A 61 -12.97 -4.80 6.36
N LEU A 62 -12.97 -6.03 5.87
CA LEU A 62 -11.94 -6.52 4.94
C LEU A 62 -12.04 -5.85 3.57
N ILE A 63 -13.25 -5.59 3.07
CA ILE A 63 -13.49 -4.84 1.84
C ILE A 63 -12.96 -3.41 1.96
N LYS A 64 -13.26 -2.70 3.06
CA LYS A 64 -12.72 -1.35 3.31
C LYS A 64 -11.20 -1.37 3.37
N GLU A 65 -10.62 -2.37 4.05
CA GLU A 65 -9.17 -2.54 4.13
C GLU A 65 -8.56 -2.79 2.74
N ASN A 66 -9.11 -3.73 1.96
CA ASN A 66 -8.60 -4.08 0.64
C ASN A 66 -8.67 -2.91 -0.34
N ALA A 67 -9.81 -2.21 -0.41
CA ALA A 67 -9.96 -1.04 -1.27
C ALA A 67 -8.98 0.09 -0.90
N THR A 68 -8.73 0.29 0.40
CA THR A 68 -7.72 1.26 0.87
C THR A 68 -6.31 0.83 0.46
N LEU A 69 -6.01 -0.47 0.59
CA LEU A 69 -4.74 -1.05 0.21
C LEU A 69 -4.48 -0.93 -1.28
N SER A 70 -5.48 -1.09 -2.16
CA SER A 70 -5.31 -0.96 -3.61
C SER A 70 -4.85 0.45 -4.01
N VAL A 71 -5.38 1.49 -3.35
CA VAL A 71 -4.90 2.87 -3.55
C VAL A 71 -3.45 3.04 -3.06
N LEU A 72 -3.13 2.48 -1.89
CA LEU A 72 -1.76 2.55 -1.36
C LEU A 72 -0.77 1.76 -2.21
N TRP A 73 -1.19 0.65 -2.80
CA TRP A 73 -0.40 -0.15 -3.72
C TRP A 73 -0.05 0.68 -4.96
N HIS A 74 -1.03 1.34 -5.59
CA HIS A 74 -0.76 2.21 -6.74
C HIS A 74 0.23 3.33 -6.41
N ARG A 75 0.13 3.94 -5.22
CA ARG A 75 1.07 4.98 -4.78
C ARG A 75 2.48 4.42 -4.53
N ALA A 76 2.58 3.25 -3.89
CA ALA A 76 3.87 2.60 -3.62
C ALA A 76 4.54 2.09 -4.91
N ALA A 77 3.75 1.47 -5.80
CA ALA A 77 4.21 1.00 -7.10
C ALA A 77 4.63 2.17 -8.00
N GLY A 78 3.86 3.27 -8.02
CA GLY A 78 4.22 4.46 -8.79
C GLY A 78 5.54 5.08 -8.33
N ASP A 79 5.81 5.10 -7.02
CA ASP A 79 7.07 5.58 -6.48
C ASP A 79 8.26 4.66 -6.79
N ALA A 80 8.05 3.34 -6.78
CA ALA A 80 9.10 2.35 -7.01
C ALA A 80 9.39 2.07 -8.50
N PHE A 81 8.37 2.13 -9.36
CA PHE A 81 8.40 1.67 -10.75
C PHE A 81 7.97 2.72 -11.78
N GLY A 82 7.32 3.80 -11.35
CA GLY A 82 6.60 4.71 -12.24
C GLY A 82 5.21 4.16 -12.61
N THR A 83 4.34 5.02 -13.14
CA THR A 83 3.03 4.64 -13.70
C THR A 83 2.95 5.08 -15.17
N PRO A 84 2.01 4.57 -15.97
CA PRO A 84 1.81 5.07 -17.34
C PRO A 84 1.50 6.58 -17.41
N GLU A 85 0.90 7.14 -16.36
CA GLU A 85 0.55 8.56 -16.22
C GLU A 85 1.72 9.41 -15.65
N ASN A 86 2.64 8.80 -14.91
CA ASN A 86 3.90 9.35 -14.42
C ASN A 86 5.04 8.38 -14.78
N PRO A 87 5.59 8.45 -16.00
CA PRO A 87 6.61 7.51 -16.48
C PRO A 87 7.84 7.50 -15.55
N VAL A 88 8.70 6.49 -15.73
CA VAL A 88 9.91 6.20 -14.92
C VAL A 88 10.74 7.46 -14.55
N ASP A 89 10.70 8.52 -15.38
CA ASP A 89 11.10 9.89 -15.04
C ASP A 89 10.21 10.50 -13.93
N GLY A 90 10.49 10.13 -12.69
CA GLY A 90 9.78 10.60 -11.48
C GLY A 90 9.69 9.55 -10.37
N ALA A 91 9.92 8.29 -10.71
CA ALA A 91 10.03 7.20 -9.74
C ALA A 91 11.40 7.22 -9.06
N ARG A 92 11.44 6.97 -7.74
CA ARG A 92 12.69 6.85 -6.98
C ARG A 92 13.42 5.53 -7.24
N GLY A 93 12.80 4.61 -7.98
CA GLY A 93 13.35 3.30 -8.28
C GLY A 93 13.28 2.33 -7.09
N ILE A 94 13.82 1.13 -7.27
CA ILE A 94 13.89 0.11 -6.21
C ILE A 94 15.01 0.43 -5.20
N VAL A 95 16.06 1.11 -5.66
CA VAL A 95 17.23 1.50 -4.87
C VAL A 95 17.39 3.02 -4.99
N ILE A 96 17.54 3.68 -3.85
CA ILE A 96 17.78 5.11 -3.74
C ILE A 96 19.27 5.33 -3.46
N GLU A 97 19.86 6.26 -4.21
CA GLU A 97 21.22 6.75 -3.99
C GLU A 97 21.16 8.07 -3.22
N GLU A 98 21.83 8.14 -2.07
CA GLU A 98 21.91 9.36 -1.25
C GLU A 98 23.37 9.72 -0.99
N GLU A 99 23.77 10.95 -1.32
CA GLU A 99 25.04 11.49 -0.83
C GLU A 99 24.90 11.89 0.65
N ARG A 100 25.84 11.47 1.48
CA ARG A 100 25.89 11.80 2.90
C ARG A 100 27.26 12.27 3.30
N GLU A 101 27.30 13.40 4.00
CA GLU A 101 28.50 13.91 4.63
C GLU A 101 28.66 13.33 6.04
N HIS A 102 29.83 12.76 6.33
CA HIS A 102 30.22 12.33 7.66
C HIS A 102 31.69 12.66 7.91
N ASN A 103 31.97 13.42 8.97
CA ASN A 103 33.32 13.88 9.32
C ASN A 103 34.06 14.63 8.19
N GLY A 104 33.33 15.39 7.37
CA GLY A 104 33.91 16.16 6.26
C GLY A 104 34.20 15.36 5.00
N GLU A 105 33.89 14.06 4.97
CA GLU A 105 33.93 13.22 3.77
C GLU A 105 32.49 12.95 3.28
N THR A 106 32.28 13.08 1.96
CA THR A 106 31.02 12.73 1.31
C THR A 106 31.08 11.31 0.77
N TYR A 107 30.09 10.50 1.14
CA TYR A 107 29.95 9.13 0.65
C TYR A 107 28.58 8.94 -0.01
N THR A 108 28.54 8.16 -1.08
CA THR A 108 27.28 7.67 -1.67
C THR A 108 26.80 6.45 -0.90
N VAL A 109 25.59 6.50 -0.38
CA VAL A 109 24.94 5.38 0.30
C VAL A 109 23.77 4.89 -0.53
N TYR A 110 23.74 3.58 -0.77
CA TYR A 110 22.64 2.90 -1.45
C TYR A 110 21.66 2.34 -0.42
N LYS A 111 20.36 2.57 -0.61
CA LYS A 111 19.31 2.05 0.26
C LYS A 111 18.15 1.50 -0.55
N GLU A 112 17.48 0.50 -0.01
CA GLU A 112 16.20 0.03 -0.55
C GLU A 112 15.16 1.16 -0.45
N ASN A 113 14.43 1.43 -1.52
CA ASN A 113 13.29 2.33 -1.50
C ASN A 113 12.21 1.76 -0.56
N PRO A 114 11.80 2.46 0.50
CA PRO A 114 10.79 1.93 1.40
C PRO A 114 9.41 1.72 0.75
N ALA A 115 9.11 2.40 -0.35
CA ALA A 115 7.91 2.14 -1.14
C ALA A 115 7.91 0.73 -1.74
N TRP A 116 9.08 0.21 -2.13
CA TRP A 116 9.20 -1.18 -2.59
C TRP A 116 8.86 -2.20 -1.49
N ARG A 117 9.35 -1.95 -0.27
CA ARG A 117 9.02 -2.79 0.88
C ARG A 117 7.54 -2.69 1.25
N ALA A 118 6.97 -1.48 1.17
CA ALA A 118 5.56 -1.24 1.42
C ALA A 118 4.66 -1.93 0.40
N GLU A 119 4.98 -1.83 -0.89
CA GLU A 119 4.30 -2.50 -1.99
C GLU A 119 4.17 -4.00 -1.71
N ARG A 120 5.28 -4.67 -1.39
CA ARG A 120 5.27 -6.11 -1.07
C ARG A 120 4.40 -6.46 0.14
N ALA A 121 4.42 -5.62 1.17
CA ALA A 121 3.60 -5.84 2.37
C ALA A 121 2.10 -5.65 2.07
N ILE A 122 1.78 -4.63 1.29
CA ILE A 122 0.42 -4.33 0.81
C ILE A 122 -0.08 -5.49 -0.05
N SER A 123 0.65 -5.90 -1.08
CA SER A 123 0.22 -6.99 -1.98
C SER A 123 0.01 -8.31 -1.25
N ARG A 124 0.84 -8.64 -0.26
CA ARG A 124 0.63 -9.82 0.59
C ARG A 124 -0.68 -9.74 1.37
N ARG A 125 -0.99 -8.55 1.93
CA ARG A 125 -2.22 -8.35 2.69
C ARG A 125 -3.44 -8.34 1.76
N GLU A 126 -3.40 -7.65 0.63
CA GLU A 126 -4.45 -7.69 -0.38
C GLU A 126 -4.73 -9.12 -0.85
N ARG A 127 -3.68 -9.91 -1.14
CA ARG A 127 -3.85 -11.30 -1.54
C ARG A 127 -4.49 -12.15 -0.44
N SER A 128 -4.08 -11.95 0.82
CA SER A 128 -4.69 -12.62 1.97
C SER A 128 -6.17 -12.27 2.13
N ILE A 129 -6.53 -11.00 1.98
CA ILE A 129 -7.93 -10.56 2.05
C ILE A 129 -8.72 -11.08 0.86
N GLY A 130 -8.17 -10.95 -0.35
CA GLY A 130 -8.78 -11.43 -1.58
C GLY A 130 -9.06 -12.92 -1.53
N ARG A 131 -8.17 -13.73 -0.94
CA ARG A 131 -8.39 -15.17 -0.73
C ARG A 131 -9.52 -15.42 0.26
N GLU A 132 -9.53 -14.71 1.38
CA GLU A 132 -10.57 -14.87 2.40
C GLU A 132 -11.96 -14.47 1.88
N LEU A 133 -12.02 -13.41 1.07
CA LEU A 133 -13.26 -12.89 0.48
C LEU A 133 -13.59 -13.46 -0.91
N ARG A 134 -12.75 -14.35 -1.44
CA ARG A 134 -12.85 -14.94 -2.79
C ARG A 134 -13.09 -13.89 -3.89
N LEU A 135 -12.32 -12.80 -3.86
CA LEU A 135 -12.51 -11.63 -4.75
C LEU A 135 -12.01 -11.83 -6.18
N TYR A 136 -11.13 -12.80 -6.42
CA TYR A 136 -10.57 -13.07 -7.75
C TYR A 136 -10.98 -14.46 -8.24
N PRO A 137 -11.13 -14.68 -9.56
CA PRO A 137 -11.54 -15.98 -10.12
C PRO A 137 -10.71 -17.16 -9.60
N ALA A 138 -9.39 -17.00 -9.50
CA ALA A 138 -8.49 -18.03 -8.98
C ALA A 138 -8.79 -18.48 -7.53
N PHE A 139 -9.46 -17.63 -6.74
CA PHE A 139 -9.86 -17.93 -5.36
C PHE A 139 -11.30 -18.43 -5.24
N GLN A 140 -12.09 -18.33 -6.32
CA GLN A 140 -13.49 -18.74 -6.38
C GLN A 140 -13.62 -20.21 -6.77
N ASP A 141 -12.77 -20.67 -7.69
CA ASP A 141 -12.84 -22.02 -8.26
C ASP A 141 -12.13 -23.08 -7.41
N GLY A 142 -11.53 -22.70 -6.28
CA GLY A 142 -10.75 -23.61 -5.43
C GLY A 142 -9.47 -24.14 -6.08
N THR A 143 -9.01 -23.51 -7.17
CA THR A 143 -7.82 -23.90 -7.96
C THR A 143 -6.51 -23.33 -7.43
N ASP A 144 -6.55 -22.72 -6.24
CA ASP A 144 -5.43 -22.02 -5.63
C ASP A 144 -4.37 -23.03 -5.12
N GLN A 145 -3.41 -23.38 -6.00
CA GLN A 145 -2.11 -23.95 -5.62
C GLN A 145 -1.14 -22.85 -5.18
#